data_AF-A0A8H7T2E1-F1
#
_entry.id   AF-A0A8H7T2E1-F1
#
_cell.length_a   1.000
_cell.length_b   1.000
_cell.length_c   1.000
_cell.angle_alpha   90.00
_cell.angle_beta   90.00
_cell.angle_gamma   90.00
#
_symmetry.space_group_name_H-M   'P 1'
#
loop_
_entity.id
_entity.type
_entity.pdbx_description
1 polymer ?
#
loop_
_entity_poly.entity_id
_entity_poly.type
_entity_poly.pdbx_seq_one_letter_code
_entity_poly.pdbx_strand_id
1 'polypeptide(L)'
;MKYLALTLSTLLTLATSLSLPTEMTENPAYILRKRQETGFKVHSCAIVGDGNAFCRTCDKKSCKSVKTLTHGKKYNFNCVCRGGECVDGLCGWDYAYEYNCWVWAGRTDDNCPTKGAKGLTECAFCKR
;
A
#
# COMPACT_ATOMS: atom_id res chain seq x y z
N MET A 1 -44.87 11.30 -54.62
CA MET A 1 -43.41 11.44 -54.42
C MET A 1 -43.15 11.36 -52.93
N LYS A 2 -42.11 10.62 -52.53
CA LYS A 2 -41.82 10.10 -51.19
C LYS A 2 -41.45 11.19 -50.19
N TYR A 3 -42.05 11.17 -48.99
CA TYR A 3 -41.56 11.89 -47.81
C TYR A 3 -40.47 11.04 -47.13
N LEU A 4 -39.24 11.54 -47.07
CA LEU A 4 -38.19 10.97 -46.23
C LEU A 4 -38.31 11.54 -44.82
N ALA A 5 -38.66 10.71 -43.85
CA ALA A 5 -38.51 11.01 -42.43
C ALA A 5 -37.15 10.48 -41.97
N LEU A 6 -36.21 11.38 -41.63
CA LEU A 6 -34.99 11.04 -40.90
C LEU A 6 -35.32 11.01 -39.40
N THR A 7 -35.26 9.84 -38.78
CA THR A 7 -35.29 9.71 -37.32
C THR A 7 -33.86 9.58 -36.80
N LEU A 8 -33.38 10.63 -36.12
CA LEU A 8 -32.08 10.69 -35.48
C LEU A 8 -32.19 10.05 -34.08
N SER A 9 -31.78 8.79 -33.93
CA SER A 9 -31.74 8.10 -32.63
C SER A 9 -30.42 8.40 -31.92
N THR A 10 -30.47 9.29 -30.93
CA THR A 10 -29.38 9.54 -29.97
C THR A 10 -29.35 8.44 -28.91
N LEU A 11 -28.35 7.55 -28.99
CA LEU A 11 -28.04 6.58 -27.95
C LEU A 11 -27.41 7.30 -26.75
N LEU A 12 -28.14 7.36 -25.63
CA LEU A 12 -27.68 7.90 -24.36
C LEU A 12 -26.92 6.80 -23.60
N THR A 13 -25.59 6.79 -23.66
CA THR A 13 -24.77 5.91 -22.82
C THR A 13 -24.70 6.48 -21.40
N LEU A 14 -25.46 5.89 -20.45
CA LEU A 14 -25.24 6.11 -19.02
C LEU A 14 -23.92 5.44 -18.61
N ALA A 15 -22.87 6.22 -18.47
CA ALA A 15 -21.68 5.80 -17.75
C ALA A 15 -21.98 5.92 -16.25
N THR A 16 -22.38 4.81 -15.60
CA THR A 16 -22.32 4.69 -14.14
C THR A 16 -20.85 4.69 -13.72
N SER A 17 -20.31 5.85 -13.37
CA SER A 17 -19.04 5.94 -12.66
C SER A 17 -19.24 5.39 -11.24
N LEU A 18 -18.82 4.13 -11.01
CA LEU A 18 -18.59 3.63 -9.67
C LEU A 18 -17.48 4.49 -9.06
N SER A 19 -17.84 5.47 -8.24
CA SER A 19 -16.87 6.17 -7.40
C SER A 19 -16.32 5.16 -6.41
N LEU A 20 -15.05 4.76 -6.58
CA LEU A 20 -14.33 4.05 -5.54
C LEU A 20 -14.39 4.90 -4.25
N PRO A 21 -14.50 4.27 -3.07
CA PRO A 21 -14.41 5.00 -1.82
C PRO A 21 -13.12 5.80 -1.82
N THR A 22 -13.23 7.10 -1.50
CA THR A 22 -12.11 7.99 -1.29
C THR A 22 -11.36 7.53 -0.05
N GLU A 23 -10.54 6.48 -0.17
CA GLU A 23 -9.65 5.98 0.87
C GLU A 23 -8.42 6.91 0.97
N MET A 24 -8.68 8.19 1.19
CA MET A 24 -7.66 9.21 1.36
C MET A 24 -8.04 10.07 2.55
N THR A 25 -7.43 9.78 3.71
CA THR A 25 -7.00 10.70 4.80
C THR A 25 -6.92 10.01 6.17
N GLU A 26 -7.19 8.71 6.30
CA GLU A 26 -7.03 8.07 7.61
C GLU A 26 -5.55 7.91 8.00
N ASN A 27 -5.25 8.29 9.25
CA ASN A 27 -3.94 8.08 9.86
C ASN A 27 -3.63 6.56 9.86
N PRO A 28 -2.49 6.11 9.32
CA PRO A 28 -2.09 4.71 9.37
C PRO A 28 -2.17 4.10 10.77
N ALA A 29 -1.80 4.86 11.81
CA ALA A 29 -1.92 4.41 13.19
C ALA A 29 -3.38 4.11 13.61
N TYR A 30 -4.35 4.85 13.08
CA TYR A 30 -5.77 4.60 13.33
C TYR A 30 -6.25 3.31 12.65
N ILE A 31 -5.90 3.14 11.36
CA ILE A 31 -6.21 1.92 10.60
C ILE A 31 -5.62 0.69 11.30
N LEU A 32 -4.40 0.82 11.83
CA LEU A 32 -3.76 -0.25 12.58
C LEU A 32 -4.49 -0.62 13.86
N ARG A 33 -4.92 0.36 14.65
CA ARG A 33 -5.63 0.09 15.90
C ARG A 33 -6.93 -0.66 15.63
N LYS A 34 -7.69 -0.20 14.63
CA LYS A 34 -8.90 -0.88 14.13
C LYS A 34 -8.62 -2.33 13.69
N ARG A 35 -7.50 -2.56 13.00
CA ARG A 35 -7.11 -3.92 12.56
C ARG A 35 -6.68 -4.80 13.72
N GLN A 36 -5.93 -4.29 14.68
CA GLN A 36 -5.55 -5.02 15.89
C GLN A 36 -6.78 -5.41 16.72
N GLU A 37 -7.79 -4.55 16.80
CA GLU A 37 -9.10 -4.85 17.42
C GLU A 37 -9.80 -6.05 16.72
N THR A 38 -9.52 -6.26 15.43
CA THR A 38 -10.02 -7.42 14.67
C THR A 38 -9.08 -8.64 14.67
N GLY A 39 -8.02 -8.62 15.48
CA GLY A 39 -7.06 -9.72 15.62
C GLY A 39 -5.90 -9.71 14.64
N PHE A 40 -5.67 -8.59 13.94
CA PHE A 40 -4.55 -8.43 13.00
C PHE A 40 -3.19 -8.53 13.71
N LYS A 41 -2.26 -9.31 13.14
CA LYS A 41 -0.97 -9.61 13.76
C LYS A 41 0.14 -8.72 13.20
N VAL A 42 0.97 -8.20 14.10
CA VAL A 42 2.28 -7.65 13.75
C VAL A 42 3.21 -8.77 13.31
N HIS A 43 4.06 -8.49 12.34
CA HIS A 43 5.05 -9.44 11.83
C HIS A 43 6.45 -8.94 12.14
N SER A 44 7.30 -9.82 12.68
CA SER A 44 8.67 -9.49 13.03
C SER A 44 9.61 -9.86 11.89
N CYS A 45 10.13 -8.84 11.19
CA CYS A 45 10.93 -9.02 9.97
C CYS A 45 12.33 -8.45 10.14
N ALA A 46 13.32 -9.14 9.60
CA ALA A 46 14.68 -8.62 9.50
C ALA A 46 14.80 -7.56 8.39
N ILE A 47 15.68 -6.57 8.59
CA ILE A 47 16.16 -5.72 7.51
C ILE A 47 17.21 -6.48 6.69
N VAL A 48 17.05 -6.51 5.38
CA VAL A 48 17.90 -7.23 4.43
C VAL A 48 18.36 -6.35 3.27
N GLY A 49 19.16 -6.94 2.37
CA GLY A 49 19.79 -6.26 1.25
C GLY A 49 21.04 -5.49 1.68
N ASP A 50 21.53 -4.60 0.81
CA ASP A 50 22.77 -3.90 1.08
C ASP A 50 22.57 -2.76 2.09
N GLY A 51 22.92 -3.01 3.35
CA GLY A 51 23.00 -2.01 4.42
C GLY A 51 21.71 -1.75 5.19
N ASN A 52 21.64 -0.57 5.82
CA ASN A 52 20.50 -0.17 6.64
C ASN A 52 19.30 0.26 5.78
N ALA A 53 18.10 0.20 6.36
CA ALA A 53 16.88 0.70 5.73
C ALA A 53 16.47 2.06 6.32
N PHE A 54 15.93 2.93 5.48
CA PHE A 54 15.38 4.22 5.89
C PHE A 54 13.87 4.10 6.11
N CYS A 55 13.42 4.38 7.32
CA CYS A 55 12.02 4.43 7.67
C CYS A 55 11.51 5.87 7.54
N ARG A 56 10.52 6.07 6.66
CA ARG A 56 10.14 7.37 6.13
C ARG A 56 8.73 7.79 6.54
N THR A 57 8.47 9.10 6.57
CA THR A 57 7.14 9.63 6.92
C THR A 57 6.03 9.25 5.93
N CYS A 58 6.40 8.88 4.70
CA CYS A 58 5.50 8.36 3.68
C CYS A 58 6.20 7.30 2.84
N ASP A 59 5.39 6.59 2.07
CA ASP A 59 5.65 5.47 1.17
C ASP A 59 6.32 5.88 -0.16
N LYS A 60 7.30 6.80 -0.08
CA LYS A 60 8.14 7.24 -1.20
C LYS A 60 9.59 7.43 -0.75
N LYS A 61 10.56 7.17 -1.62
CA LYS A 61 12.00 7.36 -1.35
C LYS A 61 12.36 8.82 -1.08
N SER A 62 11.60 9.78 -1.61
CA SER A 62 11.81 11.21 -1.36
C SER A 62 11.34 11.69 0.02
N CYS A 63 10.52 10.89 0.71
CA CYS A 63 10.00 11.24 2.03
C CYS A 63 11.11 11.29 3.08
N LYS A 64 10.99 12.21 4.05
CA LYS A 64 11.94 12.37 5.14
C LYS A 64 12.12 11.05 5.89
N SER A 65 13.37 10.64 6.10
CA SER A 65 13.70 9.54 7.01
C SER A 65 13.57 10.02 8.45
N VAL A 66 12.78 9.31 9.26
CA VAL A 66 12.63 9.57 10.70
C VAL A 66 13.41 8.58 11.55
N LYS A 67 13.78 7.43 10.97
CA LYS A 67 14.56 6.39 11.65
C LYS A 67 15.38 5.60 10.64
N THR A 68 16.61 5.28 11.02
CA THR A 68 17.42 4.27 10.33
C THR A 68 17.25 2.94 11.04
N LEU A 69 16.82 1.91 10.30
CA LEU A 69 16.67 0.54 10.77
C LEU A 69 17.92 -0.27 10.38
N THR A 70 18.51 -0.94 11.36
CA THR A 70 19.82 -1.59 11.18
C THR A 70 19.68 -2.90 10.41
N HIS A 71 20.57 -3.12 9.44
CA HIS A 71 20.69 -4.40 8.72
C HIS A 71 20.78 -5.60 9.68
N GLY A 72 20.09 -6.69 9.36
CA GLY A 72 20.07 -7.93 10.16
C GLY A 72 19.22 -7.86 11.43
N LYS A 73 18.80 -6.67 11.88
CA LYS A 73 17.90 -6.54 13.03
C LYS A 73 16.45 -6.73 12.61
N LYS A 74 15.67 -7.27 13.54
CA LYS A 74 14.22 -7.47 13.38
C LYS A 74 13.43 -6.28 13.94
N TYR A 75 12.36 -5.93 13.24
CA TYR A 75 11.41 -4.90 13.63
C TYR A 75 9.99 -5.39 13.36
N ASN A 76 9.02 -4.78 14.05
CA ASN A 76 7.61 -5.14 13.91
C ASN A 76 6.95 -4.29 12.81
N PHE A 77 6.36 -4.99 11.84
CA PHE A 77 5.67 -4.38 10.70
C PHE A 77 4.22 -4.85 10.61
N ASN A 78 3.39 -3.99 10.03
CA ASN A 78 1.98 -4.27 9.77
C ASN A 78 1.63 -4.04 8.30
N CYS A 79 0.56 -4.70 7.83
CA CYS A 79 -0.10 -4.35 6.58
C CYS A 79 -0.82 -3.02 6.73
N VAL A 80 -0.37 -2.00 6.01
CA VAL A 80 -1.16 -0.80 5.73
C VAL A 80 -1.07 -0.57 4.23
N CYS A 81 -2.21 -0.51 3.54
CA CYS A 81 -2.15 -0.16 2.13
C CYS A 81 -1.94 1.32 1.95
N ARG A 82 -0.79 1.60 1.36
CA ARG A 82 -0.63 2.75 0.51
C ARG A 82 0.01 2.25 -0.77
N GLY A 83 -0.61 2.59 -1.90
CA GLY A 83 -0.07 2.32 -3.23
C GLY A 83 1.13 3.22 -3.49
N GLY A 84 2.21 2.96 -2.76
CA GLY A 84 3.41 3.78 -2.69
C GLY A 84 4.26 3.72 -3.94
N GLU A 85 5.37 4.44 -3.88
CA GLU A 85 6.30 4.50 -4.98
C GLU A 85 6.82 3.09 -5.31
N CYS A 86 6.70 2.72 -6.59
CA CYS A 86 7.28 1.50 -7.11
C CYS A 86 8.78 1.66 -7.27
N VAL A 87 9.53 0.75 -6.65
CA VAL A 87 10.99 0.69 -6.74
C VAL A 87 11.34 -0.67 -7.29
N ASP A 88 12.02 -0.70 -8.43
CA ASP A 88 12.44 -1.94 -9.12
C ASP A 88 11.28 -2.94 -9.32
N GLY A 89 10.10 -2.42 -9.67
CA GLY A 89 8.88 -3.21 -9.90
C GLY A 89 8.11 -3.61 -8.64
N LEU A 90 8.64 -3.33 -7.43
CA LEU A 90 7.97 -3.59 -6.16
C LEU A 90 7.38 -2.29 -5.58
N CYS A 91 6.06 -2.19 -5.56
CA CYS A 91 5.30 -1.04 -5.05
C CYS A 91 4.85 -1.22 -3.58
N GLY A 92 5.36 -2.25 -2.90
CA GLY A 92 5.04 -2.53 -1.51
C GLY A 92 5.88 -1.71 -0.54
N TRP A 93 5.21 -1.22 0.51
CA TRP A 93 5.85 -0.56 1.64
C TRP A 93 5.32 -1.15 2.94
N ASP A 94 6.22 -1.66 3.78
CA ASP A 94 5.89 -2.17 5.10
C ASP A 94 5.85 -1.02 6.10
N TYR A 95 4.84 -1.03 6.97
CA TYR A 95 4.65 0.03 7.95
C TYR A 95 5.17 -0.40 9.33
N ALA A 96 6.20 0.28 9.82
CA ALA A 96 6.77 0.06 11.15
C ALA A 96 5.97 0.86 12.19
N TYR A 97 5.06 0.18 12.89
CA TYR A 97 4.07 0.86 13.73
C TYR A 97 4.69 1.62 14.91
N GLU A 98 5.71 1.05 15.54
CA GLU A 98 6.40 1.62 16.70
C GLU A 98 7.03 2.98 16.40
N TYR A 99 7.36 3.21 15.12
CA TYR A 99 8.07 4.40 14.66
C TYR A 99 7.21 5.28 13.75
N ASN A 100 5.95 4.90 13.50
CA ASN A 100 5.01 5.63 12.65
C ASN A 100 5.61 5.98 11.27
N CYS A 101 6.22 5.00 10.60
CA CYS A 101 6.95 5.22 9.36
C CYS A 101 6.93 4.01 8.41
N TRP A 102 7.30 4.27 7.16
CA TRP A 102 7.23 3.37 6.02
C TRP A 102 8.62 2.92 5.58
N VAL A 103 8.76 1.63 5.30
CA VAL A 103 9.98 1.02 4.77
C VAL A 103 9.63 0.33 3.47
N TRP A 104 10.40 0.56 2.42
CA TRP A 104 10.19 -0.13 1.16
C TRP A 104 10.37 -1.65 1.35
N ALA A 105 9.41 -2.44 0.87
CA ALA A 105 9.33 -3.88 1.12
C ALA A 105 10.51 -4.69 0.56
N GLY A 106 11.27 -4.12 -0.37
CA GLY A 106 12.52 -4.74 -0.84
C GLY A 106 13.63 -4.75 0.22
N ARG A 107 13.46 -4.05 1.35
CA ARG A 107 14.43 -4.00 2.46
C ARG A 107 14.06 -4.87 3.65
N THR A 108 12.91 -5.53 3.63
CA THR A 108 12.48 -6.45 4.68
C THR A 108 12.68 -7.89 4.22
N ASP A 109 12.65 -8.86 5.13
CA ASP A 109 12.72 -10.28 4.78
C ASP A 109 11.36 -10.84 4.34
N ASP A 110 11.33 -12.12 3.97
CA ASP A 110 10.13 -12.80 3.47
C ASP A 110 9.06 -13.06 4.54
N ASN A 111 9.34 -12.77 5.82
CA ASN A 111 8.35 -12.83 6.88
C ASN A 111 7.50 -11.56 6.93
N CYS A 112 7.81 -10.57 6.07
CA CYS A 112 7.18 -9.27 6.12
C CYS A 112 5.90 -9.15 5.30
N PRO A 113 4.97 -8.30 5.74
CA PRO A 113 3.62 -8.31 5.22
C PRO A 113 3.51 -8.07 3.71
N THR A 114 4.38 -7.25 3.11
CA THR A 114 4.26 -6.86 1.69
C THR A 114 5.34 -7.43 0.76
N LYS A 115 6.23 -8.34 1.21
CA LYS A 115 7.40 -8.74 0.40
C LYS A 115 7.18 -9.95 -0.51
N GLY A 116 7.44 -9.74 -1.80
CA GLY A 116 7.65 -10.81 -2.79
C GLY A 116 6.44 -11.72 -2.98
N ALA A 117 6.66 -12.95 -3.45
CA ALA A 117 5.61 -13.96 -3.62
C ALA A 117 4.99 -14.45 -2.29
N LYS A 118 5.60 -14.08 -1.15
CA LYS A 118 5.17 -14.43 0.20
C LYS A 118 4.46 -13.27 0.91
N GLY A 119 4.25 -12.15 0.22
CA GLY A 119 3.44 -11.05 0.73
C GLY A 119 2.10 -11.60 1.21
N LEU A 120 1.72 -11.25 2.43
CA LEU A 120 0.57 -11.84 3.09
C LEU A 120 -0.71 -11.48 2.33
N THR A 121 -1.64 -12.43 2.24
CA THR A 121 -2.91 -12.22 1.53
C THR A 121 -3.74 -11.12 2.18
N GLU A 122 -3.60 -10.92 3.48
CA GLU A 122 -4.21 -9.80 4.21
C GLU A 122 -3.66 -8.42 3.80
N CYS A 123 -2.51 -8.37 3.11
CA CYS A 123 -1.95 -7.20 2.44
C CYS A 123 -2.32 -7.13 0.93
N ALA A 124 -3.01 -8.12 0.37
CA ALA A 124 -3.23 -8.23 -1.07
C ALA A 124 -4.12 -7.13 -1.65
N PHE A 125 -4.89 -6.42 -0.82
CA PHE A 125 -5.63 -5.22 -1.21
C PHE A 125 -4.71 -4.03 -1.59
N CYS A 126 -3.38 -4.18 -1.44
CA CYS A 126 -2.39 -3.21 -1.93
C CYS A 126 -2.00 -3.44 -3.39
N LYS A 127 -2.52 -4.51 -4.02
CA LYS A 127 -2.38 -4.72 -5.46
C LYS A 127 -3.30 -3.71 -6.17
N ARG A 128 -2.71 -2.84 -6.98
CA ARG A 128 -3.46 -2.11 -8.01
C ARG A 128 -3.78 -3.04 -9.17
#